data_AF-A0A521RCQ0-F1
#
_entry.id   AF-A0A521RCQ0-F1
#
_cell.length_a   1.000
_cell.length_b   1.000
_cell.length_c   1.000
_cell.angle_alpha   90.00
_cell.angle_beta   90.00
_cell.angle_gamma   90.00
#
_symmetry.space_group_name_H-M   'P 1'
#
loop_
_entity.id
_entity.type
_entity.pdbx_description
1 polymer ?
#
loop_
_entity_poly.entity_id
_entity_poly.type
_entity_poly.pdbx_seq_one_letter_code
_entity_poly.pdbx_strand_id
1 'polypeptide(L)'
;MRQLRAILLLILLGTATPAAAQIPAEWQAAAQAVIGELERDTPLAAKPWTGAELTQGWNLARAWRRHNNGNVEIILAEYLMFVALCRLGCAGSTVEGQGYVAAAGEVKALIAQNGGSYALAANASSWLGGLADPTGAARKNVALWAKDPDIPSADFATGNIYALSWLLARKRPTPAEQADTFARFAIFVQTRAWIGTRCLDISKVATVLGAPPRIEACQ
;
A
#
# COMPACT_ATOMS: atom_id res chain seq x y z
N MET A 1 15.35 34.68 42.30
CA MET A 1 14.82 33.30 42.45
C MET A 1 13.56 32.99 41.64
N ARG A 2 12.60 33.91 41.45
CA ARG A 2 11.39 33.65 40.62
C ARG A 2 11.69 33.52 39.11
N GLN A 3 12.63 34.30 38.57
CA GLN A 3 12.96 34.25 37.13
C GLN A 3 13.72 32.97 36.71
N LEU A 4 14.59 32.42 37.57
CA LEU A 4 15.27 31.14 37.30
C LEU A 4 14.30 29.95 37.27
N ARG A 5 13.22 29.99 38.06
CA ARG A 5 12.18 28.94 38.03
C ARG A 5 11.34 28.98 36.75
N ALA A 6 11.09 30.17 36.20
CA ALA A 6 10.33 30.32 34.95
C ALA A 6 11.10 29.77 33.74
N ILE A 7 12.41 30.00 33.68
CA ILE A 7 13.27 29.51 32.59
C ILE A 7 13.40 27.97 32.63
N LEU A 8 13.48 27.38 33.83
CA LEU A 8 13.56 25.92 33.98
C LEU A 8 12.26 25.20 33.57
N LEU A 9 11.09 25.82 33.80
CA LEU A 9 9.80 25.27 33.36
C LEU A 9 9.58 25.38 31.84
N LEU A 10 10.09 26.44 31.20
CA LEU A 10 10.02 26.61 29.74
C LEU A 10 10.93 25.61 28.99
N ILE A 11 12.06 25.22 29.59
CA ILE A 11 12.96 24.21 29.00
C ILE A 11 12.36 22.80 29.12
N LEU A 12 11.61 22.49 30.19
CA LEU A 12 10.96 21.19 30.37
C LEU A 12 9.67 21.02 29.53
N LEU A 13 9.04 22.12 29.13
CA LEU A 13 7.88 22.11 28.22
C LEU A 13 8.28 22.21 26.74
N GLY A 14 9.55 22.51 26.44
CA GLY A 14 10.06 22.76 25.09
C GLY A 14 10.52 21.54 24.29
N THR A 15 10.50 20.33 24.86
CA THR A 15 11.01 19.11 24.20
C THR A 15 10.04 17.95 24.19
N ALA A 16 8.74 18.18 24.39
CA ALA A 16 7.74 17.24 23.92
C ALA A 16 7.64 17.35 22.39
N THR A 17 8.69 16.94 21.68
CA THR A 17 8.53 16.53 20.28
C THR A 17 7.41 15.50 20.28
N PRO A 18 6.36 15.65 19.44
CA PRO A 18 5.34 14.61 19.35
C PRO A 18 6.10 13.31 19.11
N ALA A 19 5.92 12.33 19.99
CA ALA A 19 6.54 11.02 19.84
C ALA A 19 6.29 10.61 18.39
N ALA A 20 7.35 10.51 17.59
CA ALA A 20 7.22 10.01 16.24
C ALA A 20 6.55 8.65 16.38
N ALA A 21 5.32 8.52 15.89
CA ALA A 21 4.52 7.32 16.10
C ALA A 21 5.37 6.13 15.65
N GLN A 22 5.75 5.29 16.62
CA GLN A 22 6.64 4.16 16.40
C GLN A 22 5.92 3.17 15.48
N ILE A 23 6.64 2.64 14.49
CA ILE A 23 6.09 1.62 13.60
C ILE A 23 5.91 0.34 14.41
N PRO A 24 4.70 -0.24 14.48
CA PRO A 24 4.49 -1.50 15.16
C PRO A 24 5.40 -2.59 14.59
N ALA A 25 5.99 -3.43 15.44
CA ALA A 25 6.94 -4.46 15.01
C ALA A 25 6.25 -5.50 14.10
N GLU A 26 5.00 -5.82 14.40
CA GLU A 26 4.15 -6.70 13.60
C GLU A 26 3.93 -6.16 12.17
N TRP A 27 3.89 -4.84 11.98
CA TRP A 27 3.75 -4.24 10.65
C TRP A 27 5.05 -4.36 9.87
N GLN A 28 6.20 -4.11 10.52
CA GLN A 28 7.51 -4.29 9.88
C GLN A 28 7.72 -5.74 9.44
N ALA A 29 7.39 -6.70 10.31
CA ALA A 29 7.43 -8.12 9.99
C ALA A 29 6.48 -8.48 8.83
N ALA A 30 5.24 -7.96 8.87
CA ALA A 30 4.27 -8.14 7.79
C ALA A 30 4.79 -7.61 6.45
N ALA A 31 5.38 -6.42 6.43
CA ALA A 31 5.94 -5.83 5.22
C ALA A 31 7.06 -6.69 4.64
N GLN A 32 8.02 -7.12 5.47
CA GLN A 32 9.12 -7.97 5.02
C GLN A 32 8.63 -9.31 4.49
N ALA A 33 7.69 -9.96 5.18
CA ALA A 33 7.15 -11.25 4.77
C ALA A 33 6.35 -11.14 3.46
N VAL A 34 5.37 -10.23 3.41
CA VAL A 34 4.47 -10.11 2.26
C VAL A 34 5.22 -9.60 1.04
N ILE A 35 5.99 -8.52 1.18
CA ILE A 35 6.68 -7.92 0.04
C ILE A 35 7.81 -8.84 -0.43
N GLY A 36 8.51 -9.52 0.48
CA GLY A 36 9.47 -10.55 0.10
C GLY A 36 8.84 -11.68 -0.73
N GLU A 37 7.62 -12.11 -0.39
CA GLU A 37 6.91 -13.13 -1.14
C GLU A 37 6.48 -12.67 -2.54
N LEU A 38 6.05 -11.40 -2.65
CA LEU A 38 5.76 -10.78 -3.94
C LEU A 38 7.05 -10.72 -4.77
N GLU A 39 8.17 -10.29 -4.20
CA GLU A 39 9.44 -10.10 -4.90
C GLU A 39 10.17 -11.39 -5.26
N ARG A 40 9.82 -12.54 -4.67
CA ARG A 40 10.55 -13.83 -4.73
C ARG A 40 11.16 -14.17 -6.10
N ASP A 41 10.42 -13.98 -7.18
CA ASP A 41 10.83 -14.36 -8.54
C ASP A 41 11.32 -13.17 -9.37
N THR A 42 11.77 -12.10 -8.71
CA THR A 42 12.21 -10.84 -9.34
C THR A 42 13.62 -10.46 -8.88
N PRO A 43 14.34 -9.60 -9.62
CA PRO A 43 15.63 -9.08 -9.17
C PRO A 43 15.59 -8.35 -7.83
N LEU A 44 14.42 -7.85 -7.40
CA LEU A 44 14.26 -7.17 -6.12
C LEU A 44 14.44 -8.12 -4.92
N ALA A 45 14.16 -9.42 -5.06
CA ALA A 45 14.35 -10.37 -3.96
C ALA A 45 15.81 -10.42 -3.47
N ALA A 46 16.78 -10.14 -4.35
CA ALA A 46 18.19 -10.10 -3.99
C ALA A 46 18.60 -8.78 -3.29
N LYS A 47 17.78 -7.73 -3.35
CA LYS A 47 18.07 -6.43 -2.72
C LYS A 47 17.83 -6.53 -1.22
N PRO A 48 18.86 -6.37 -0.36
CA PRO A 48 18.72 -6.51 1.08
C PRO A 48 17.76 -5.46 1.65
N TRP A 49 17.08 -5.84 2.74
CA TRP A 49 16.30 -4.90 3.55
C TRP A 49 17.25 -4.07 4.41
N THR A 50 17.17 -2.75 4.30
CA THR A 50 18.01 -1.81 5.06
C THR A 50 17.25 -1.20 6.24
N GLY A 51 15.94 -1.41 6.30
CA GLY A 51 15.03 -0.74 7.23
C GLY A 51 14.63 0.67 6.77
N ALA A 52 15.39 1.30 5.88
CA ALA A 52 15.05 2.63 5.35
C ALA A 52 13.72 2.60 4.61
N GLU A 53 13.46 1.58 3.80
CA GLU A 53 12.17 1.37 3.10
C GLU A 53 10.98 1.25 4.07
N LEU A 54 11.18 0.63 5.24
CA LEU A 54 10.13 0.50 6.27
C LEU A 54 9.78 1.87 6.85
N THR A 55 10.79 2.67 7.20
CA THR A 55 10.60 4.02 7.76
C THR A 55 10.09 5.01 6.71
N GLN A 56 10.62 4.96 5.49
CA GLN A 56 10.18 5.82 4.39
C GLN A 56 8.74 5.51 3.99
N GLY A 57 8.38 4.23 3.86
CA GLY A 57 7.02 3.80 3.58
C GLY A 57 6.04 4.26 4.66
N TRP A 58 6.39 4.14 5.94
CA TRP A 58 5.61 4.68 7.06
C TRP A 58 5.38 6.18 6.95
N ASN A 59 6.44 6.95 6.74
CA ASN A 59 6.36 8.40 6.65
C ASN A 59 5.54 8.84 5.44
N LEU A 60 5.71 8.16 4.31
CA LEU A 60 4.98 8.43 3.08
C LEU A 60 3.48 8.09 3.24
N ALA A 61 3.14 6.95 3.86
CA ALA A 61 1.75 6.59 4.16
C ALA A 61 1.07 7.65 5.04
N ARG A 62 1.75 8.13 6.07
CA ARG A 62 1.22 9.18 6.96
C ARG A 62 1.06 10.53 6.25
N ALA A 63 2.03 10.90 5.41
CA ALA A 63 1.94 12.11 4.60
C ALA A 63 0.79 12.03 3.59
N TRP A 64 0.65 10.88 2.92
CA TRP A 64 -0.47 10.55 2.04
C TRP A 64 -1.81 10.70 2.77
N ARG A 65 -1.96 10.08 3.94
CA ARG A 65 -3.17 10.16 4.75
C ARG A 65 -3.50 11.59 5.16
N ARG A 66 -2.48 12.33 5.61
CA ARG A 66 -2.65 13.73 6.04
C ARG A 66 -3.13 14.61 4.91
N HIS A 67 -2.56 14.44 3.72
CA HIS A 67 -2.98 15.17 2.54
C HIS A 67 -4.40 14.82 2.08
N ASN A 68 -4.78 13.55 2.19
CA ASN A 68 -6.03 13.05 1.64
C ASN A 68 -7.24 13.20 2.59
N ASN A 69 -7.05 13.06 3.90
CA ASN A 69 -8.13 13.07 4.90
C ASN A 69 -7.83 13.88 6.17
N GLY A 70 -6.75 14.67 6.19
CA GLY A 70 -6.37 15.51 7.35
C GLY A 70 -5.81 14.75 8.58
N ASN A 71 -5.95 13.43 8.63
CA ASN A 71 -5.44 12.56 9.70
C ASN A 71 -4.12 11.87 9.29
N VAL A 72 -3.39 11.32 10.26
CA VAL A 72 -2.14 10.56 10.09
C VAL A 72 -2.27 9.09 10.50
N GLU A 73 -3.43 8.68 11.01
CA GLU A 73 -3.73 7.27 11.26
C GLU A 73 -3.91 6.54 9.93
N ILE A 74 -3.00 5.60 9.70
CA ILE A 74 -2.96 4.76 8.51
C ILE A 74 -3.43 3.36 8.84
N ILE A 75 -3.84 2.61 7.83
CA ILE A 75 -4.11 1.17 7.95
C ILE A 75 -2.92 0.36 7.43
N LEU A 76 -2.89 -0.95 7.77
CA LEU A 76 -1.82 -1.84 7.33
C LEU A 76 -1.68 -1.87 5.79
N ALA A 77 -2.79 -1.82 5.04
CA ALA A 77 -2.76 -1.79 3.58
C ALA A 77 -2.03 -0.57 3.02
N GLU A 78 -2.24 0.63 3.59
CA GLU A 78 -1.49 1.83 3.21
C GLU A 78 0.00 1.66 3.52
N TYR A 79 0.33 1.13 4.70
CA TYR A 79 1.73 0.86 5.06
C TYR A 79 2.41 -0.10 4.07
N LEU A 80 1.81 -1.25 3.80
CA LEU A 80 2.35 -2.25 2.87
C LEU A 80 2.52 -1.67 1.46
N MET A 81 1.53 -0.91 0.96
CA MET A 81 1.60 -0.22 -0.32
C MET A 81 2.83 0.69 -0.41
N PHE A 82 2.99 1.60 0.55
CA PHE A 82 4.05 2.60 0.48
C PHE A 82 5.43 2.02 0.80
N VAL A 83 5.54 0.96 1.61
CA VAL A 83 6.79 0.21 1.74
C VAL A 83 7.15 -0.48 0.43
N ALA A 84 6.20 -1.11 -0.26
CA ALA A 84 6.43 -1.75 -1.55
C ALA A 84 6.86 -0.73 -2.63
N LEU A 85 6.28 0.48 -2.63
CA LEU A 85 6.75 1.57 -3.48
C LEU A 85 8.17 2.03 -3.11
N CYS A 86 8.48 2.12 -1.81
CA CYS A 86 9.84 2.46 -1.36
C CYS A 86 10.88 1.37 -1.65
N ARG A 87 10.46 0.11 -1.73
CA ARG A 87 11.30 -1.00 -2.22
C ARG A 87 11.73 -0.78 -3.66
N LEU A 88 10.84 -0.27 -4.52
CA LEU A 88 11.14 0.17 -5.89
C LEU A 88 11.96 1.47 -5.93
N GLY A 89 11.69 2.38 -4.99
CA GLY A 89 12.40 3.64 -4.80
C GLY A 89 11.43 4.81 -4.66
N CYS A 90 11.43 5.46 -3.50
CA CYS A 90 10.50 6.54 -3.15
C CYS A 90 11.20 7.83 -2.68
N ALA A 91 12.44 8.07 -3.13
CA ALA A 91 13.26 9.19 -2.70
C ALA A 91 12.47 10.51 -2.71
N GLY A 92 12.52 11.26 -1.60
CA GLY A 92 11.82 12.54 -1.47
C GLY A 92 10.29 12.44 -1.39
N SER A 93 9.74 11.35 -0.84
CA SER A 93 8.28 11.14 -0.73
C SER A 93 7.60 11.09 -2.10
N THR A 94 8.15 10.26 -2.99
CA THR A 94 7.65 10.08 -4.35
C THR A 94 6.97 8.73 -4.53
N VAL A 95 6.02 8.70 -5.46
CA VAL A 95 5.39 7.50 -6.00
C VAL A 95 5.89 7.36 -7.43
N GLU A 96 6.80 6.41 -7.67
CA GLU A 96 7.48 6.22 -8.96
C GLU A 96 8.08 7.49 -9.56
N GLY A 97 8.79 8.27 -8.73
CA GLY A 97 9.44 9.53 -9.13
C GLY A 97 8.51 10.75 -9.21
N GLN A 98 7.19 10.56 -9.10
CA GLN A 98 6.22 11.66 -8.99
C GLN A 98 6.00 12.04 -7.52
N GLY A 99 5.94 13.34 -7.20
CA GLY A 99 5.64 13.78 -5.83
C GLY A 99 4.28 13.25 -5.35
N TYR A 100 4.20 12.76 -4.10
CA TYR A 100 3.01 12.06 -3.59
C TYR A 100 1.72 12.88 -3.64
N VAL A 101 1.80 14.21 -3.50
CA VAL A 101 0.65 15.12 -3.60
C VAL A 101 0.06 15.10 -5.01
N ALA A 102 0.91 15.11 -6.04
CA ALA A 102 0.46 15.04 -7.42
C ALA A 102 -0.17 13.66 -7.72
N ALA A 103 0.47 12.58 -7.26
CA ALA A 103 -0.09 11.23 -7.39
C ALA A 103 -1.45 11.09 -6.67
N ALA A 104 -1.60 11.69 -5.47
CA ALA A 104 -2.87 11.74 -4.76
C ALA A 104 -3.94 12.53 -5.53
N GLY A 105 -3.56 13.63 -6.19
CA GLY A 105 -4.44 14.38 -7.08
C GLY A 105 -4.95 13.53 -8.25
N GLU A 106 -4.08 12.76 -8.91
CA GLU A 106 -4.47 11.85 -9.99
C GLU A 106 -5.43 10.75 -9.50
N VAL A 107 -5.20 10.20 -8.29
CA VAL A 107 -6.10 9.22 -7.68
C VAL A 107 -7.49 9.81 -7.42
N LYS A 108 -7.58 11.00 -6.81
CA LYS A 108 -8.86 11.68 -6.58
C LYS A 108 -9.59 11.95 -7.89
N ALA A 109 -8.87 12.42 -8.91
CA ALA A 109 -9.43 12.67 -10.23
C ALA A 109 -9.95 11.36 -10.87
N LEU A 110 -9.19 10.27 -10.77
CA LEU A 110 -9.58 8.96 -11.29
C LEU A 110 -10.85 8.44 -10.60
N ILE A 111 -10.93 8.54 -9.27
CA ILE A 111 -12.15 8.17 -8.51
C ILE A 111 -13.35 9.00 -8.98
N ALA A 112 -13.19 10.32 -9.10
CA ALA A 112 -14.27 11.22 -9.54
C ALA A 112 -14.73 10.91 -10.99
N GLN A 113 -13.79 10.69 -11.91
CA GLN A 113 -14.08 10.35 -13.31
C GLN A 113 -14.87 9.05 -13.46
N ASN A 114 -14.69 8.12 -12.54
CA ASN A 114 -15.42 6.85 -12.54
C ASN A 114 -16.77 6.92 -11.81
N GLY A 115 -17.15 8.06 -11.22
CA GLY A 115 -18.39 8.20 -10.46
C GLY A 115 -18.32 7.71 -9.01
N GLY A 116 -17.10 7.64 -8.43
CA GLY A 116 -16.86 7.21 -7.05
C GLY A 116 -16.16 5.85 -6.93
N SER A 117 -15.81 5.47 -5.70
CA SER A 117 -14.97 4.30 -5.43
C SER A 117 -15.59 2.97 -5.90
N TYR A 118 -16.90 2.81 -5.74
CA TYR A 118 -17.59 1.58 -6.14
C TYR A 118 -17.56 1.37 -7.65
N ALA A 119 -17.92 2.40 -8.42
CA ALA A 119 -17.88 2.35 -9.87
C ALA A 119 -16.44 2.26 -10.39
N LEU A 120 -15.47 2.90 -9.72
CA LEU A 120 -14.04 2.71 -10.01
C LEU A 120 -13.61 1.25 -9.81
N ALA A 121 -14.01 0.60 -8.71
CA ALA A 121 -13.65 -0.79 -8.44
C ALA A 121 -14.21 -1.73 -9.52
N ALA A 122 -15.47 -1.54 -9.91
CA ALA A 122 -16.10 -2.29 -11.00
C ALA A 122 -15.39 -2.06 -12.34
N ASN A 123 -15.07 -0.82 -12.68
CA ASN A 123 -14.38 -0.47 -13.93
C ASN A 123 -12.95 -1.02 -13.97
N ALA A 124 -12.22 -0.96 -12.85
CA ALA A 124 -10.88 -1.53 -12.73
C ALA A 124 -10.90 -3.06 -12.87
N SER A 125 -11.89 -3.72 -12.28
CA SER A 125 -12.09 -5.17 -12.39
C SER A 125 -12.40 -5.57 -13.84
N SER A 126 -13.32 -4.85 -14.50
CA SER A 126 -13.64 -5.05 -15.92
C SER A 126 -12.42 -4.84 -16.82
N TRP A 127 -11.67 -3.76 -16.59
CA TRP A 127 -10.41 -3.48 -17.29
C TRP A 127 -9.39 -4.62 -17.11
N LEU A 128 -9.18 -5.09 -15.88
CA LEU A 128 -8.26 -6.20 -15.61
C LEU A 128 -8.69 -7.47 -16.36
N GLY A 129 -9.98 -7.79 -16.36
CA GLY A 129 -10.52 -8.97 -17.05
C GLY A 129 -10.35 -8.93 -18.57
N GLY A 130 -10.24 -7.72 -19.14
CA GLY A 130 -9.99 -7.48 -20.56
C GLY A 130 -8.52 -7.52 -20.98
N LEU A 131 -7.57 -7.58 -20.05
CA LEU A 131 -6.14 -7.64 -20.39
C LEU A 131 -5.77 -8.96 -21.06
N ALA A 132 -4.99 -8.89 -22.13
CA ALA A 132 -4.36 -10.03 -22.79
C ALA A 132 -3.14 -10.53 -22.00
N ASP A 133 -3.34 -10.91 -20.74
CA ASP A 133 -2.31 -11.44 -19.85
C ASP A 133 -2.04 -12.93 -20.15
N PRO A 134 -0.84 -13.30 -20.63
CA PRO A 134 -0.50 -14.66 -21.01
C PRO A 134 -0.41 -15.63 -19.82
N THR A 135 -0.25 -15.12 -18.59
CA THR A 135 -0.21 -15.96 -17.37
C THR A 135 -1.60 -16.40 -16.93
N GLY A 136 -2.64 -15.68 -17.38
CA GLY A 136 -4.02 -15.84 -16.95
C GLY A 136 -4.32 -15.33 -15.54
N ALA A 137 -3.36 -14.73 -14.85
CA ALA A 137 -3.52 -14.19 -13.50
C ALA A 137 -4.60 -13.12 -13.45
N ALA A 138 -4.67 -12.23 -14.45
CA ALA A 138 -5.66 -11.16 -14.55
C ALA A 138 -7.11 -11.68 -14.41
N ARG A 139 -7.50 -12.66 -15.24
CA ARG A 139 -8.84 -13.24 -15.22
C ARG A 139 -9.10 -14.05 -13.94
N LYS A 140 -8.08 -14.76 -13.43
CA LYS A 140 -8.19 -15.48 -12.16
C LYS A 140 -8.42 -14.53 -10.99
N ASN A 141 -7.75 -13.37 -10.99
CA ASN A 141 -7.94 -12.32 -10.00
C ASN A 141 -9.34 -11.69 -10.06
N VAL A 142 -9.83 -11.36 -11.26
CA VAL A 142 -11.22 -10.89 -11.41
C VAL A 142 -12.21 -11.92 -10.84
N ALA A 143 -12.03 -13.20 -11.14
CA ALA A 143 -12.89 -14.26 -10.59
C ALA A 143 -12.75 -14.41 -9.06
N LEU A 144 -11.53 -14.27 -8.54
CA LEU A 144 -11.23 -14.35 -7.11
C LEU A 144 -11.88 -13.19 -6.34
N TRP A 145 -11.80 -11.98 -6.87
CA TRP A 145 -12.28 -10.75 -6.22
C TRP A 145 -13.76 -10.46 -6.50
N ALA A 146 -14.38 -11.11 -7.49
CA ALA A 146 -15.80 -10.95 -7.79
C ALA A 146 -16.73 -11.30 -6.60
N LYS A 147 -16.21 -12.02 -5.59
CA LYS A 147 -16.93 -12.34 -4.36
C LYS A 147 -16.97 -11.19 -3.35
N ASP A 148 -16.10 -10.19 -3.48
CA ASP A 148 -16.00 -9.08 -2.53
C ASP A 148 -15.61 -7.75 -3.22
N PRO A 149 -16.54 -7.16 -4.00
CA PRO A 149 -16.33 -5.85 -4.62
C PRO A 149 -16.35 -4.71 -3.59
N ASP A 150 -16.77 -4.99 -2.36
CA ASP A 150 -17.01 -3.99 -1.33
C ASP A 150 -15.73 -3.62 -0.60
N ILE A 151 -14.79 -4.54 -0.34
CA ILE A 151 -13.50 -4.20 0.28
C ILE A 151 -12.78 -3.00 -0.37
N PRO A 152 -12.54 -2.96 -1.70
CA PRO A 152 -11.88 -1.83 -2.34
C PRO A 152 -12.71 -0.54 -2.29
N SER A 153 -13.98 -0.62 -1.92
CA SER A 153 -14.88 0.53 -1.79
C SER A 153 -15.26 0.83 -0.33
N ALA A 154 -14.78 0.02 0.62
CA ALA A 154 -15.30 -0.02 1.99
C ALA A 154 -15.03 1.27 2.74
N ASP A 155 -13.85 1.85 2.56
CA ASP A 155 -13.50 3.13 3.15
C ASP A 155 -12.56 3.95 2.25
N PHE A 156 -12.26 5.15 2.74
CA PHE A 156 -11.43 6.11 2.04
C PHE A 156 -9.96 5.66 1.85
N ALA A 157 -9.37 4.94 2.81
CA ALA A 157 -8.03 4.38 2.69
C ALA A 157 -7.99 3.30 1.60
N THR A 158 -8.86 2.29 1.70
CA THR A 158 -8.84 1.15 0.77
C THR A 158 -9.15 1.58 -0.65
N GLY A 159 -10.12 2.48 -0.83
CA GLY A 159 -10.46 3.07 -2.13
C GLY A 159 -9.29 3.81 -2.79
N ASN A 160 -8.54 4.61 -2.03
CA ASN A 160 -7.38 5.31 -2.57
C ASN A 160 -6.24 4.36 -2.96
N ILE A 161 -5.96 3.34 -2.15
CA ILE A 161 -4.90 2.36 -2.46
C ILE A 161 -5.28 1.52 -3.68
N TYR A 162 -6.54 1.10 -3.79
CA TYR A 162 -7.00 0.34 -4.95
C TYR A 162 -6.95 1.18 -6.23
N ALA A 163 -7.40 2.44 -6.17
CA ALA A 163 -7.30 3.37 -7.29
C ALA A 163 -5.83 3.66 -7.68
N LEU A 164 -4.94 3.83 -6.69
CA LEU A 164 -3.50 4.00 -6.95
C LEU A 164 -2.92 2.76 -7.63
N SER A 165 -3.29 1.57 -7.19
CA SER A 165 -2.86 0.30 -7.80
C SER A 165 -3.24 0.25 -9.28
N TRP A 166 -4.49 0.61 -9.62
CA TRP A 166 -4.95 0.64 -11.01
C TRP A 166 -4.22 1.69 -11.85
N LEU A 167 -3.99 2.88 -11.28
CA LEU A 167 -3.27 3.96 -11.93
C LEU A 167 -1.82 3.58 -12.27
N LEU A 168 -1.11 2.98 -11.32
CA LEU A 168 0.27 2.52 -11.53
C LEU A 168 0.34 1.40 -12.56
N ALA A 169 -0.60 0.46 -12.49
CA ALA A 169 -0.67 -0.64 -13.44
C ALA A 169 -0.83 -0.14 -14.87
N ARG A 170 -1.73 0.81 -15.13
CA ARG A 170 -1.95 1.38 -16.47
C ARG A 170 -0.75 2.10 -17.07
N LYS A 171 0.26 2.44 -16.27
CA LYS A 171 1.52 3.05 -16.74
C LYS A 171 2.50 2.01 -17.31
N ARG A 172 2.23 0.71 -17.16
CA ARG A 172 3.11 -0.36 -17.67
C ARG A 172 2.90 -0.61 -19.18
N PRO A 173 3.98 -0.93 -19.92
CA PRO A 173 3.92 -0.99 -21.37
C PRO A 173 3.23 -2.26 -21.91
N THR A 174 3.22 -3.37 -21.16
CA THR A 174 2.61 -4.62 -21.64
C THR A 174 1.41 -5.06 -20.77
N PRO A 175 0.41 -5.77 -21.34
CA PRO A 175 -0.71 -6.31 -20.56
C PRO A 175 -0.27 -7.24 -19.41
N ALA A 176 0.82 -7.99 -19.59
CA ALA A 176 1.39 -8.85 -18.55
C ALA A 176 1.89 -8.03 -17.36
N GLU A 177 2.68 -6.97 -17.60
CA GLU A 177 3.19 -6.09 -16.54
C GLU A 177 2.07 -5.25 -15.91
N GLN A 178 1.05 -4.86 -16.69
CA GLN A 178 -0.15 -4.19 -16.18
C GLN A 178 -0.90 -5.09 -15.19
N ALA A 179 -1.17 -6.35 -15.57
CA ALA A 179 -1.84 -7.31 -14.70
C ALA A 179 -1.03 -7.62 -13.43
N ASP A 180 0.27 -7.87 -13.59
CA ASP A 180 1.18 -8.16 -12.47
C ASP A 180 1.30 -6.98 -11.51
N THR A 181 1.51 -5.75 -12.01
CA THR A 181 1.57 -4.53 -11.19
C THR A 181 0.25 -4.32 -10.45
N PHE A 182 -0.88 -4.48 -11.12
CA PHE A 182 -2.17 -4.28 -10.47
C PHE A 182 -2.37 -5.29 -9.34
N ALA A 183 -2.13 -6.58 -9.60
CA ALA A 183 -2.29 -7.64 -8.61
C ALA A 183 -1.35 -7.48 -7.40
N ARG A 184 -0.08 -7.11 -7.62
CA ARG A 184 0.93 -6.92 -6.56
C ARG A 184 0.58 -5.83 -5.56
N PHE A 185 -0.13 -4.80 -5.99
CA PHE A 185 -0.56 -3.72 -5.10
C PHE A 185 -1.99 -3.92 -4.60
N ALA A 186 -2.90 -4.41 -5.46
CA ALA A 186 -4.29 -4.67 -5.09
C ALA A 186 -4.42 -5.78 -4.02
N ILE A 187 -3.47 -6.70 -3.91
CA ILE A 187 -3.45 -7.72 -2.85
C ILE A 187 -3.47 -7.12 -1.43
N PHE A 188 -2.93 -5.91 -1.21
CA PHE A 188 -2.97 -5.27 0.10
C PHE A 188 -4.38 -4.84 0.51
N VAL A 189 -5.27 -4.69 -0.47
CA VAL A 189 -6.68 -4.40 -0.28
C VAL A 189 -7.47 -5.71 -0.29
N GLN A 190 -7.31 -6.52 -1.33
CA GLN A 190 -8.11 -7.74 -1.56
C GLN A 190 -7.70 -8.93 -0.70
N THR A 191 -6.55 -8.85 -0.02
CA THR A 191 -5.93 -9.89 0.82
C THR A 191 -5.55 -11.19 0.12
N ARG A 192 -6.00 -11.42 -1.11
CA ARG A 192 -5.67 -12.59 -1.92
C ARG A 192 -5.44 -12.18 -3.36
N ALA A 193 -4.43 -12.73 -4.02
CA ALA A 193 -4.20 -12.49 -5.43
C ALA A 193 -3.36 -13.59 -6.08
N TRP A 194 -3.64 -13.84 -7.36
CA TRP A 194 -2.75 -14.51 -8.29
C TRP A 194 -1.65 -13.55 -8.74
N ILE A 195 -0.40 -13.90 -8.44
CA ILE A 195 0.83 -13.24 -8.89
C ILE A 195 1.54 -14.22 -9.84
N GLY A 196 1.42 -13.96 -11.15
CA GLY A 196 1.78 -14.93 -12.18
C GLY A 196 1.05 -16.26 -11.99
N THR A 197 1.79 -17.33 -11.73
CA THR A 197 1.22 -18.68 -11.53
C THR A 197 0.90 -19.02 -10.07
N ARG A 198 1.28 -18.17 -9.10
CA ARG A 198 1.10 -18.41 -7.67
C ARG A 198 -0.12 -17.67 -7.16
N CYS A 199 -0.95 -18.29 -6.33
CA CYS A 199 -1.97 -17.56 -5.59
C CYS A 199 -1.51 -17.37 -4.15
N LEU A 200 -1.52 -16.13 -3.67
CA LEU A 200 -1.11 -15.74 -2.32
C LEU A 200 -2.34 -15.32 -1.52
N ASP A 201 -2.40 -15.74 -0.26
CA ASP A 201 -3.39 -15.33 0.74
C ASP A 201 -2.67 -14.69 1.93
N ILE A 202 -2.91 -13.39 2.12
CA ILE A 202 -2.38 -12.57 3.21
C ILE A 202 -3.46 -12.17 4.23
N SER A 203 -4.66 -12.75 4.16
CA SER A 203 -5.79 -12.42 5.06
C SER A 203 -5.46 -12.64 6.53
N LYS A 204 -4.50 -13.52 6.84
CA LYS A 204 -4.05 -13.81 8.21
C LYS A 204 -2.88 -12.93 8.68
N VAL A 205 -2.37 -12.04 7.84
CA VAL A 205 -1.24 -11.15 8.19
C VAL A 205 -1.65 -10.12 9.25
N ALA A 206 -2.90 -9.63 9.21
CA ALA A 206 -3.39 -8.64 10.16
C ALA A 206 -3.99 -9.27 11.45
N THR A 207 -4.20 -10.59 11.49
CA THR A 207 -5.04 -11.22 12.53
C THR A 207 -4.25 -11.86 13.67
N VAL A 208 -2.91 -11.90 13.61
CA VAL A 208 -2.10 -12.58 14.62
C VAL A 208 -1.08 -11.63 15.24
N LEU A 209 -1.44 -11.05 16.38
CA LEU A 209 -0.53 -10.24 17.19
C LEU A 209 0.50 -11.14 17.88
N GLY A 210 1.79 -10.77 17.79
CA GLY A 210 2.86 -11.49 18.48
C GLY A 210 3.27 -12.83 17.85
N ALA A 211 2.84 -13.13 16.62
CA ALA A 211 3.34 -14.28 15.86
C ALA A 211 3.87 -13.85 14.49
N PRO A 212 4.72 -14.69 13.84
CA PRO A 212 5.16 -14.43 12.48
C PRO A 212 3.97 -14.30 11.51
N PRO A 213 4.02 -13.36 10.53
CA PRO A 213 3.01 -13.25 9.50
C PRO A 213 2.82 -14.57 8.75
N ARG A 214 1.56 -14.92 8.48
CA ARG A 214 1.21 -16.14 7.74
C ARG A 214 0.74 -15.78 6.34
N ILE A 215 1.44 -16.32 5.34
CA ILE A 215 1.10 -16.22 3.92
C ILE A 215 0.82 -17.63 3.43
N GLU A 216 -0.36 -17.84 2.88
CA GLU A 216 -0.82 -19.15 2.44
C GLU A 216 -1.03 -19.17 0.93
N ALA A 217 -1.21 -20.36 0.36
CA ALA A 217 -1.79 -20.47 -0.97
C ALA A 217 -3.31 -20.26 -0.88
N CYS A 218 -3.91 -19.68 -1.91
CA CYS A 218 -5.37 -19.60 -1.97
C CYS A 218 -5.98 -21.01 -1.99
N GLN A 219 -6.99 -21.22 -1.13
CA GLN A 219 -7.82 -22.43 -1.12
C GLN A 219 -8.95 -22.34 -2.15
#